data_AF-M5C431-F1
#
_entry.id   AF-M5C431-F1
#
_cell.length_a   1.000
_cell.length_b   1.000
_cell.length_c   1.000
_cell.angle_alpha   90.00
_cell.angle_beta   90.00
_cell.angle_gamma   90.00
#
_symmetry.space_group_name_H-M   'P 1'
#
loop_
_entity.id
_entity.type
_entity.pdbx_description
1 polymer ?
#
loop_
_entity_poly.entity_id
_entity_poly.type
_entity_poly.pdbx_seq_one_letter_code
_entity_poly.pdbx_strand_id
1 'polypeptide(L)'
;MDKHNIDVSIVSTANPWLDFLTAKEAPSLARELNDDLEAYCATGPSLSSAPLRRLYGFGLLPLLPDVPTSEMTSIVEQIGSLSHLKGVIMGTKGVGKGLDDPALEPVWEAIASKGLVIFLHPHYGVPDELFGDIENGHVLPLALGFPFETAIVSLRQVYRYGI
;
A
#
# COMPACT_ATOMS: atom_id res chain seq x y z
N MET A 1 4.77 13.91 -16.04
CA MET A 1 3.51 14.64 -15.79
C MET A 1 3.22 15.63 -16.91
N ASP A 2 4.09 16.61 -17.19
CA ASP A 2 3.85 17.66 -18.20
C ASP A 2 3.58 17.13 -19.61
N LYS A 3 4.40 16.18 -20.09
CA LYS A 3 4.22 15.54 -21.41
C LYS A 3 2.84 14.89 -21.59
N HIS A 4 2.22 14.46 -20.49
CA HIS A 4 0.95 13.73 -20.50
C HIS A 4 -0.20 14.52 -19.87
N ASN A 5 -0.03 15.83 -19.65
CA ASN A 5 -1.03 16.71 -19.05
C ASN A 5 -1.60 16.19 -17.73
N ILE A 6 -0.74 15.66 -16.85
CA ILE A 6 -1.14 15.22 -15.50
C ILE A 6 -0.90 16.38 -14.52
N ASP A 7 -1.98 16.90 -13.94
CA ASP A 7 -1.92 18.01 -12.98
C ASP A 7 -1.36 17.55 -11.63
N VAL A 8 -1.91 16.46 -11.10
CA VAL A 8 -1.58 15.90 -9.78
C VAL A 8 -1.33 14.40 -9.89
N SER A 9 -0.36 13.89 -9.14
CA SER A 9 -0.09 12.46 -8.97
C SER A 9 -0.02 12.11 -7.49
N ILE A 10 -0.72 11.05 -7.10
CA ILE A 10 -0.55 10.42 -5.78
C ILE A 10 0.40 9.25 -5.99
N VAL A 11 1.65 9.42 -5.58
CA VAL A 11 2.71 8.43 -5.77
C VAL A 11 2.73 7.42 -4.63
N SER A 12 3.33 6.27 -4.87
CA SER A 12 3.47 5.20 -3.89
C SER A 12 4.75 4.42 -4.17
N THR A 13 5.36 3.89 -3.11
CA THR A 13 6.48 2.95 -3.24
C THR A 13 6.03 1.69 -3.99
N ALA A 14 6.86 1.22 -4.93
CA ALA A 14 6.57 0.01 -5.68
C ALA A 14 6.63 -1.26 -4.80
N ASN A 15 6.00 -2.32 -5.26
CA ASN A 15 6.14 -3.64 -4.64
C ASN A 15 7.62 -4.10 -4.65
N PRO A 16 8.09 -4.84 -3.63
CA PRO A 16 7.34 -5.46 -2.53
C PRO A 16 7.28 -4.64 -1.23
N TRP A 17 7.35 -3.30 -1.31
CA TRP A 17 7.28 -2.42 -0.13
C TRP A 17 8.33 -2.74 0.94
N LEU A 18 7.92 -3.30 2.08
CA LEU A 18 8.77 -3.65 3.21
C LEU A 18 8.73 -5.16 3.51
N ASP A 19 8.07 -5.94 2.65
CA ASP A 19 7.65 -7.32 2.93
C ASP A 19 8.85 -8.30 3.01
N PHE A 20 10.05 -7.85 2.61
CA PHE A 20 11.31 -8.60 2.66
C PHE A 20 12.16 -8.33 3.90
N LEU A 21 11.75 -7.39 4.76
CA LEU A 21 12.50 -6.98 5.95
C LEU A 21 12.17 -7.85 7.16
N THR A 22 12.99 -7.70 8.20
CA THR A 22 12.66 -8.26 9.52
C THR A 22 11.71 -7.35 10.29
N ALA A 23 10.96 -7.92 11.24
CA ALA A 23 10.08 -7.16 12.13
C ALA A 23 10.82 -6.11 13.00
N LYS A 24 12.15 -6.25 13.15
CA LYS A 24 12.99 -5.28 13.86
C LYS A 24 13.31 -4.05 13.00
N GLU A 25 13.48 -4.24 11.70
CA GLU A 25 13.93 -3.19 10.76
C GLU A 25 12.75 -2.43 10.14
N ALA A 26 11.68 -3.16 9.79
CA ALA A 26 10.57 -2.62 9.02
C ALA A 26 9.89 -1.40 9.67
N PRO A 27 9.65 -1.34 11.00
CA PRO A 27 9.05 -0.15 11.60
C PRO A 27 9.87 1.12 11.44
N SER A 28 11.19 1.09 11.72
CA SER A 28 12.04 2.28 11.59
C SER A 28 12.07 2.77 10.15
N LEU A 29 12.27 1.84 9.21
CA LEU A 29 12.35 2.20 7.80
C LEU A 29 11.01 2.71 7.25
N ALA A 30 9.87 2.16 7.71
CA ALA A 30 8.55 2.69 7.36
C ALA A 30 8.42 4.17 7.74
N ARG A 31 8.85 4.54 8.96
CA ARG A 31 8.79 5.94 9.42
C ARG A 31 9.66 6.85 8.58
N GLU A 32 10.91 6.45 8.38
CA GLU A 32 11.89 7.22 7.59
C GLU A 32 11.40 7.42 6.16
N LEU A 33 10.91 6.36 5.49
CA LEU A 33 10.39 6.46 4.13
C LEU A 33 9.10 7.29 4.03
N ASN A 34 8.26 7.27 5.06
CA ASN A 34 7.06 8.11 5.10
C ASN A 34 7.42 9.60 5.26
N ASP A 35 8.41 9.91 6.09
CA ASP A 35 8.91 11.29 6.26
C ASP A 35 9.62 11.78 4.99
N ASP A 36 10.41 10.92 4.35
CA ASP A 36 11.03 11.21 3.06
C ASP A 36 9.98 11.44 1.96
N LEU A 37 8.91 10.64 1.95
CA LEU A 37 7.81 10.79 1.00
C LEU A 37 7.03 12.09 1.24
N GLU A 38 6.78 12.45 2.50
CA GLU A 38 6.21 13.76 2.85
C GLU A 38 7.10 14.88 2.35
N ALA A 39 8.40 14.84 2.61
CA ALA A 39 9.35 15.85 2.17
C ALA A 39 9.39 15.95 0.63
N TYR A 40 9.40 14.82 -0.07
CA TYR A 40 9.34 14.74 -1.52
C TYR A 40 8.07 15.41 -2.08
N CYS A 41 6.91 15.14 -1.48
CA CYS A 41 5.64 15.74 -1.91
C CYS A 41 5.56 17.23 -1.56
N ALA A 42 6.01 17.62 -0.37
CA ALA A 42 5.99 18.98 0.14
C ALA A 42 6.93 19.92 -0.62
N THR A 43 8.08 19.41 -1.09
CA THR A 43 9.06 20.16 -1.90
C THR A 43 8.84 20.00 -3.40
N GLY A 44 7.89 19.16 -3.79
CA GLY A 44 7.49 18.95 -5.17
C GLY A 44 6.88 20.18 -5.85
N PRO A 45 6.75 20.15 -7.19
CA PRO A 45 6.23 21.28 -7.95
C PRO A 45 4.80 21.60 -7.55
N SER A 46 4.46 22.90 -7.53
CA SER A 46 3.10 23.37 -7.32
C SER A 46 2.31 23.41 -8.63
N LEU A 47 0.99 23.22 -8.53
CA LEU A 47 0.10 23.40 -9.66
C LEU A 47 -0.05 24.90 -9.93
N SER A 48 0.12 25.34 -11.17
CA SER A 48 0.12 26.78 -11.49
C SER A 48 -1.27 27.42 -11.39
N SER A 49 -2.33 26.62 -11.53
CA SER A 49 -3.73 27.07 -11.58
C SER A 49 -4.45 27.04 -10.22
N ALA A 50 -3.87 26.44 -9.19
CA ALA A 50 -4.49 26.30 -7.88
C ALA A 50 -3.42 26.20 -6.78
N PRO A 51 -3.74 26.52 -5.50
CA PRO A 51 -2.81 26.42 -4.39
C PRO A 51 -2.62 24.95 -3.93
N LEU A 52 -2.27 24.07 -4.86
CA LEU A 52 -2.06 22.64 -4.63
C LEU A 52 -0.64 22.24 -5.00
N ARG A 53 -0.10 21.23 -4.33
CA ARG A 53 1.07 20.50 -4.82
C ARG A 53 0.64 19.61 -5.97
N ARG A 54 1.57 19.30 -6.86
CA ARG A 54 1.36 18.31 -7.92
C ARG A 54 1.65 16.89 -7.45
N LEU A 55 2.27 16.72 -6.28
CA LEU A 55 2.64 15.42 -5.72
C LEU A 55 2.03 15.24 -4.32
N TYR A 56 1.43 14.08 -4.12
CA TYR A 56 0.94 13.54 -2.85
C TYR A 56 1.36 12.07 -2.74
N GLY A 57 1.22 11.45 -1.57
CA GLY A 57 1.74 10.10 -1.34
C GLY A 57 0.75 9.13 -0.69
N PHE A 58 0.97 7.84 -0.91
CA PHE A 58 0.48 6.75 -0.07
C PHE A 58 1.61 6.23 0.81
N GLY A 59 1.43 6.30 2.12
CA GLY A 59 2.42 5.87 3.10
C GLY A 59 2.55 4.35 3.20
N LEU A 60 3.66 3.91 3.79
CA LEU A 60 4.05 2.52 4.00
C LEU A 60 3.72 2.05 5.42
N LEU A 61 3.27 0.80 5.53
CA LEU A 61 3.05 0.10 6.80
C LEU A 61 3.95 -1.15 6.88
N PRO A 62 4.52 -1.47 8.06
CA PRO A 62 5.33 -2.66 8.27
C PRO A 62 4.44 -3.89 8.54
N LEU A 63 3.73 -4.37 7.52
CA LEU A 63 2.80 -5.49 7.62
C LEU A 63 3.53 -6.84 7.67
N LEU A 64 4.18 -7.14 8.79
CA LEU A 64 4.89 -8.40 9.03
C LEU A 64 4.30 -9.13 10.25
N PRO A 65 4.26 -10.48 10.25
CA PRO A 65 3.67 -11.28 11.33
C PRO A 65 4.14 -10.93 12.74
N ASP A 66 5.44 -10.63 12.89
CA ASP A 66 6.07 -10.38 14.19
C ASP A 66 6.15 -8.89 14.56
N VAL A 67 5.63 -7.99 13.72
CA VAL A 67 5.52 -6.57 14.08
C VAL A 67 4.30 -6.40 14.98
N PRO A 68 4.45 -5.78 16.17
CA PRO A 68 3.31 -5.54 17.05
C PRO A 68 2.26 -4.64 16.38
N THR A 69 0.97 -4.98 16.52
CA THR A 69 -0.13 -4.15 16.01
C THR A 69 -0.06 -2.71 16.52
N SER A 70 0.41 -2.48 17.74
CA SER A 70 0.63 -1.14 18.30
C SER A 70 1.65 -0.31 17.53
N GLU A 71 2.67 -0.95 16.94
CA GLU A 71 3.65 -0.27 16.12
C GLU A 71 3.05 0.11 14.76
N MET A 72 2.28 -0.80 14.15
CA MET A 72 1.55 -0.52 12.90
C MET A 72 0.57 0.65 13.07
N THR A 73 -0.24 0.65 14.13
CA THR A 73 -1.19 1.75 14.39
C THR A 73 -0.48 3.05 14.70
N SER A 74 0.65 3.03 15.42
CA SER A 74 1.49 4.22 15.65
C SER A 74 2.07 4.80 14.34
N ILE A 75 2.34 3.97 13.34
CA ILE A 75 2.77 4.45 12.00
C ILE A 75 1.57 4.99 11.21
N VAL A 76 0.38 4.40 11.34
CA VAL A 76 -0.86 4.99 10.79
C VAL A 76 -1.11 6.40 11.36
N GLU A 77 -0.91 6.58 12.67
CA GLU A 77 -0.99 7.89 13.33
C GLU A 77 0.01 8.90 12.74
N GLN A 78 1.25 8.48 12.53
CA GLN A 78 2.26 9.31 11.85
C GLN A 78 1.78 9.70 10.45
N ILE A 79 1.38 8.74 9.62
CA ILE A 79 0.92 8.99 8.24
C ILE A 79 -0.26 9.98 8.23
N GLY A 80 -1.22 9.82 9.14
CA GLY A 80 -2.36 10.72 9.27
C GLY A 80 -2.01 12.15 9.70
N SER A 81 -0.80 12.37 10.25
CA SER A 81 -0.29 13.70 10.59
C SER A 81 0.49 14.38 9.46
N LEU A 82 0.91 13.63 8.44
CA LEU A 82 1.70 14.12 7.32
C LEU A 82 0.78 14.74 6.26
N SER A 83 1.01 16.01 5.92
CA SER A 83 0.03 16.83 5.19
C SER A 83 -0.17 16.41 3.74
N HIS A 84 0.82 15.74 3.13
CA HIS A 84 0.78 15.33 1.74
C HIS A 84 0.56 13.82 1.57
N LEU A 85 0.55 13.04 2.65
CA LEU A 85 0.10 11.65 2.59
C LEU A 85 -1.42 11.59 2.67
N LYS A 86 -2.05 10.86 1.75
CA LYS A 86 -3.52 10.77 1.59
C LYS A 86 -4.07 9.36 1.79
N GLY A 87 -3.20 8.46 2.22
CA GLY A 87 -3.56 7.08 2.44
C GLY A 87 -2.35 6.22 2.70
N VAL A 88 -2.55 4.92 2.60
CA VAL A 88 -1.51 3.88 2.70
C VAL A 88 -1.55 2.99 1.47
N ILE A 89 -0.38 2.51 1.03
CA ILE A 89 -0.27 1.45 0.04
C ILE A 89 0.04 0.14 0.75
N MET A 90 -0.57 -0.96 0.31
CA MET A 90 -0.24 -2.28 0.83
C MET A 90 -0.49 -3.40 -0.18
N GLY A 91 0.24 -4.50 0.04
CA GLY A 91 0.01 -5.77 -0.63
C GLY A 91 -1.15 -6.56 -0.08
N THR A 92 -1.31 -7.77 -0.60
CA THR A 92 -2.45 -8.64 -0.32
C THR A 92 -2.18 -9.65 0.82
N LYS A 93 -0.93 -9.80 1.27
CA LYS A 93 -0.54 -10.76 2.32
C LYS A 93 -0.95 -10.36 3.73
N GLY A 94 -1.16 -9.07 4.00
CA GLY A 94 -1.36 -8.57 5.36
C GLY A 94 -0.19 -8.98 6.26
N VAL A 95 -0.48 -9.41 7.48
CA VAL A 95 0.51 -9.98 8.43
C VAL A 95 0.72 -11.49 8.23
N GLY A 96 0.67 -11.95 6.98
CA GLY A 96 0.97 -13.33 6.57
C GLY A 96 -0.24 -14.24 6.32
N LYS A 97 -1.45 -13.88 6.79
CA LYS A 97 -2.67 -14.69 6.61
C LYS A 97 -3.68 -14.09 5.64
N GLY A 98 -3.35 -12.97 5.00
CA GLY A 98 -4.27 -12.17 4.20
C GLY A 98 -4.81 -10.96 4.97
N LEU A 99 -5.65 -10.17 4.29
CA LEU A 99 -6.20 -8.93 4.84
C LEU A 99 -7.43 -9.16 5.74
N ASP A 100 -8.04 -10.33 5.62
CA ASP A 100 -9.17 -10.83 6.40
C ASP A 100 -8.75 -11.41 7.77
N ASP A 101 -7.47 -11.28 8.16
CA ASP A 101 -6.97 -11.67 9.48
C ASP A 101 -7.54 -10.73 10.58
N PRO A 102 -8.24 -11.25 11.61
CA PRO A 102 -8.69 -10.44 12.74
C PRO A 102 -7.59 -9.62 13.43
N ALA A 103 -6.33 -10.02 13.34
CA ALA A 103 -5.20 -9.27 13.90
C ALA A 103 -5.02 -7.88 13.26
N LEU A 104 -5.59 -7.65 12.07
CA LEU A 104 -5.55 -6.38 11.36
C LEU A 104 -6.70 -5.43 11.72
N GLU A 105 -7.69 -5.85 12.50
CA GLU A 105 -8.84 -4.99 12.86
C GLU A 105 -8.42 -3.65 13.47
N PRO A 106 -7.46 -3.60 14.43
CA PRO A 106 -7.02 -2.32 14.99
C PRO A 106 -6.32 -1.43 13.97
N VAL A 107 -5.70 -2.01 12.93
CA VAL A 107 -5.08 -1.26 11.83
C VAL A 107 -6.16 -0.66 10.93
N TRP A 108 -7.22 -1.40 10.62
CA TRP A 108 -8.38 -0.90 9.87
C TRP A 108 -9.08 0.25 10.60
N GLU A 109 -9.31 0.09 11.91
CA GLU A 109 -9.89 1.13 12.76
C GLU A 109 -9.01 2.39 12.77
N ALA A 110 -7.69 2.24 12.94
CA ALA A 110 -6.76 3.36 12.93
C ALA A 110 -6.78 4.10 11.58
N ILE A 111 -6.71 3.38 10.46
CA ILE A 111 -6.74 3.95 9.10
C ILE A 111 -8.04 4.72 8.87
N ALA A 112 -9.18 4.10 9.23
CA ALA A 112 -10.50 4.70 9.10
C ALA A 112 -10.64 5.96 9.97
N SER A 113 -10.14 5.94 11.21
CA SER A 113 -10.19 7.09 12.13
C SER A 113 -9.44 8.32 11.61
N LYS A 114 -8.42 8.11 10.77
CA LYS A 114 -7.65 9.16 10.10
C LYS A 114 -8.19 9.56 8.73
N GLY A 115 -9.24 8.88 8.24
CA GLY A 115 -9.76 9.10 6.90
C GLY A 115 -8.74 8.78 5.80
N LEU A 116 -7.79 7.87 6.07
CA LEU A 116 -6.75 7.48 5.12
C LEU A 116 -7.30 6.46 4.11
N VAL A 117 -7.05 6.69 2.83
CA VAL A 117 -7.42 5.75 1.77
C VAL A 117 -6.48 4.55 1.76
N ILE A 118 -6.98 3.34 1.56
CA ILE A 118 -6.15 2.16 1.30
C ILE A 118 -6.02 1.97 -0.22
N PHE A 119 -4.80 2.10 -0.73
CA PHE A 119 -4.48 1.67 -2.09
C PHE A 119 -3.95 0.23 -2.05
N LEU A 120 -4.84 -0.73 -2.32
CA LEU A 120 -4.50 -2.14 -2.41
C LEU A 120 -3.83 -2.43 -3.75
N HIS A 121 -2.62 -3.00 -3.72
CA HIS A 121 -1.83 -3.26 -4.92
C HIS A 121 -1.33 -4.72 -4.96
N PRO A 122 -1.39 -5.40 -6.11
CA PRO A 122 -0.92 -6.79 -6.25
C PRO A 122 0.60 -6.89 -6.24
N HIS A 123 1.10 -8.09 -5.95
CA HIS A 123 2.53 -8.41 -6.11
C HIS A 123 2.73 -9.92 -6.26
N TYR A 124 1.98 -10.71 -5.51
CA TYR A 124 2.21 -12.14 -5.33
C TYR A 124 1.60 -13.00 -6.43
N GLY A 125 0.68 -12.45 -7.22
CA GLY A 125 0.01 -13.15 -8.29
C GLY A 125 -0.84 -14.34 -7.82
N VAL A 126 -0.94 -15.33 -8.68
CA VAL A 126 -1.59 -16.62 -8.43
C VAL A 126 -0.54 -17.72 -8.61
N PRO A 127 -0.77 -18.96 -8.13
CA PRO A 127 0.20 -20.06 -8.31
C PRO A 127 0.59 -20.25 -9.78
N ASP A 128 1.89 -20.33 -10.04
CA ASP A 128 2.45 -20.37 -11.41
C ASP A 128 1.97 -21.58 -12.21
N GLU A 129 1.58 -22.68 -11.54
CA GLU A 129 1.06 -23.89 -12.17
C GLU A 129 -0.24 -23.63 -12.96
N LEU A 130 -0.97 -22.54 -12.66
CA LEU A 130 -2.16 -22.14 -13.40
C LEU A 130 -1.85 -21.61 -14.81
N PHE A 131 -0.60 -21.21 -15.07
CA PHE A 131 -0.18 -20.67 -16.36
C PHE A 131 0.30 -21.74 -17.35
N GLY A 132 0.48 -22.98 -16.87
CA GLY A 132 0.98 -24.10 -17.66
C GLY A 132 2.46 -23.96 -18.05
N ASP A 133 2.98 -24.96 -18.75
CA ASP A 133 4.42 -25.10 -19.04
C ASP A 133 4.89 -24.29 -20.27
N ILE A 134 3.98 -23.63 -20.99
CA ILE A 134 4.31 -22.88 -22.21
C ILE A 134 4.77 -21.48 -21.84
N GLU A 135 6.00 -21.15 -22.23
CA GLU A 135 6.58 -19.82 -22.04
C GLU A 135 5.75 -18.73 -22.75
N ASN A 136 5.27 -17.77 -21.97
CA ASN A 136 4.43 -16.66 -22.44
C ASN A 136 4.99 -15.29 -22.00
N GLY A 137 6.28 -15.25 -21.62
CA GLY A 137 6.91 -14.08 -21.02
C GLY A 137 6.21 -13.67 -19.72
N HIS A 138 5.91 -12.38 -19.56
CA HIS A 138 5.20 -11.84 -18.39
C HIS A 138 3.70 -11.62 -18.64
N VAL A 139 3.16 -12.09 -19.77
CA VAL A 139 1.78 -11.78 -20.16
C VAL A 139 0.79 -12.34 -19.15
N LEU A 140 0.86 -13.64 -18.80
CA LEU A 140 -0.11 -14.22 -17.87
C LEU A 140 0.06 -13.73 -16.42
N PRO A 141 1.29 -13.65 -15.84
CA PRO A 141 1.47 -13.12 -14.50
C PRO A 141 0.96 -11.68 -14.33
N LEU A 142 1.23 -10.80 -15.30
CA LEU A 142 0.83 -9.38 -15.20
C LEU A 142 -0.63 -9.15 -15.60
N ALA A 143 -1.12 -9.79 -16.66
CA ALA A 143 -2.47 -9.55 -17.18
C ALA A 143 -3.56 -10.31 -16.43
N LEU A 144 -3.24 -11.48 -15.85
CA LEU A 144 -4.19 -12.31 -15.09
C LEU A 144 -3.79 -12.48 -13.63
N GLY A 145 -2.53 -12.77 -13.35
CA GLY A 145 -2.06 -13.05 -11.98
C GLY A 145 -2.36 -11.90 -11.03
N PHE A 146 -1.90 -10.70 -11.35
CA PHE A 146 -2.11 -9.50 -10.54
C PHE A 146 -3.60 -9.14 -10.31
N PRO A 147 -4.46 -9.01 -11.34
CA PRO A 147 -5.86 -8.70 -11.10
C PRO A 147 -6.61 -9.81 -10.36
N PHE A 148 -6.26 -11.09 -10.56
CA PHE A 148 -6.89 -12.19 -9.83
C PHE A 148 -6.49 -12.22 -8.36
N GLU A 149 -5.22 -11.98 -8.05
CA GLU A 149 -4.73 -11.81 -6.68
C GLU A 149 -5.54 -10.74 -5.94
N THR A 150 -5.68 -9.55 -6.53
CA THR A 150 -6.46 -8.46 -5.95
C THR A 150 -7.92 -8.87 -5.77
N ALA A 151 -8.55 -9.46 -6.79
CA ALA A 151 -9.95 -9.87 -6.72
C ALA A 151 -10.22 -10.89 -5.60
N ILE A 152 -9.35 -11.90 -5.46
CA ILE A 152 -9.47 -12.93 -4.41
C ILE A 152 -9.40 -12.29 -3.03
N VAL A 153 -8.40 -11.45 -2.77
CA VAL A 153 -8.19 -10.85 -1.45
C VAL A 153 -9.26 -9.82 -1.11
N SER A 154 -9.70 -9.00 -2.08
CA SER A 154 -10.83 -8.09 -1.87
C SER A 154 -12.11 -8.84 -1.53
N LEU A 155 -12.37 -9.96 -2.20
CA LEU A 155 -13.58 -10.76 -1.95
C LEU A 155 -13.56 -11.43 -0.58
N ARG A 156 -12.40 -11.98 -0.16
CA ARG A 156 -12.19 -12.49 1.22
C ARG A 156 -12.50 -11.41 2.25
N GLN A 157 -12.02 -10.19 2.03
CA GLN A 157 -12.24 -9.08 2.94
C GLN A 157 -13.72 -8.69 3.04
N VAL A 158 -14.44 -8.63 1.92
CA VAL A 158 -15.87 -8.28 1.92
C VAL A 158 -16.70 -9.34 2.65
N TYR A 159 -16.50 -10.63 2.35
CA TYR A 159 -17.29 -11.70 2.96
C TYR A 159 -17.01 -11.90 4.46
N ARG A 160 -15.83 -11.48 4.94
CA ARG A 160 -15.55 -11.44 6.39
C ARG A 160 -16.60 -10.63 7.16
N TYR A 161 -17.14 -9.58 6.56
CA TYR A 161 -18.16 -8.70 7.16
C TYR A 161 -19.61 -9.10 6.80
N GLY A 162 -19.81 -10.25 6.14
CA GLY A 162 -21.14 -10.82 5.91
C GLY A 162 -22.01 -10.09 4.87
N ILE A 163 -21.39 -9.40 3.92
CA ILE A 163 -22.05 -8.75 2.78
C ILE A 163 -22.20 -9.73 1.62
#